data_AF-A0A090ZF73-F1
#
_entry.id   AF-A0A090ZF73-F1
#
_cell.length_a   1.000
_cell.length_b   1.000
_cell.length_c   1.000
_cell.angle_alpha   90.00
_cell.angle_beta   90.00
_cell.angle_gamma   90.00
#
_symmetry.space_group_name_H-M   'P 1'
#
loop_
_entity.id
_entity.type
_entity.pdbx_description
1 polymer ?
#
loop_
_entity_poly.entity_id
_entity_poly.type
_entity_poly.pdbx_seq_one_letter_code
_entity_poly.pdbx_strand_id
1 'polypeptide(L)'
;MGEAGPQGPIGPQGPEGPPGPPGPPGGAIQVTPTVFRYFYFPPANLQGDVTVPASEFTDDQGNPPAAFSGLGSESYANLYINGVMQEGSLYTLSPQALTLLLGQDMILAGTPIIIEIVQITAQAII
;
A
#
# COMPACT_ATOMS: atom_id res chain seq x y z
N MET A 1 -71.04 -49.93 -17.83
CA MET A 1 -69.84 -49.56 -17.04
C MET A 1 -70.03 -48.11 -16.64
N GLY A 2 -70.05 -47.81 -15.34
CA GLY A 2 -70.21 -46.43 -14.86
C GLY A 2 -68.90 -45.66 -15.01
N GLU A 3 -69.00 -44.39 -15.39
CA GLU A 3 -67.85 -43.49 -15.51
C GLU A 3 -67.17 -43.28 -14.15
N ALA A 4 -65.83 -43.22 -14.14
CA ALA A 4 -65.08 -42.95 -12.92
C ALA A 4 -65.41 -41.55 -12.40
N GLY A 5 -65.68 -41.45 -11.10
CA GLY A 5 -66.01 -40.19 -10.45
C GLY A 5 -64.89 -39.14 -10.56
N PRO A 6 -65.21 -37.85 -10.39
CA PRO A 6 -64.23 -36.78 -10.52
C PRO A 6 -63.11 -36.93 -9.49
N GLN A 7 -61.89 -36.61 -9.91
CA GLN A 7 -60.74 -36.62 -9.01
C GLN A 7 -60.92 -35.58 -7.89
N GLY A 8 -60.59 -35.99 -6.67
CA GLY A 8 -60.66 -35.12 -5.50
C GLY A 8 -59.69 -33.93 -5.58
N PRO A 9 -59.85 -32.94 -4.69
CA PRO A 9 -58.98 -31.76 -4.66
C PRO A 9 -57.52 -32.14 -4.35
N ILE A 10 -56.59 -31.32 -4.85
CA ILE A 10 -55.16 -31.43 -4.52
C ILE A 10 -54.98 -31.17 -3.02
N GLY A 11 -54.13 -31.97 -2.37
CA GLY A 11 -53.83 -31.84 -0.95
C GLY A 11 -53.06 -30.55 -0.60
N PRO A 12 -52.94 -30.20 0.69
CA PRO A 12 -52.18 -29.03 1.12
C PRO A 12 -50.70 -29.15 0.76
N GLN A 13 -50.04 -28.00 0.56
CA GLN A 13 -48.59 -27.95 0.42
C GLN A 13 -47.92 -28.50 1.69
N GLY A 14 -46.84 -29.28 1.51
CA GLY A 14 -46.04 -29.79 2.63
C GLY A 14 -45.36 -28.67 3.41
N PRO A 15 -44.86 -28.96 4.62
CA PRO A 15 -44.12 -27.99 5.42
C PRO A 15 -42.83 -27.54 4.72
N GLU A 16 -42.35 -26.36 5.08
CA GLU A 16 -41.03 -25.88 4.68
C GLU A 16 -39.93 -26.85 5.17
N GLY A 17 -38.87 -27.01 4.36
CA GLY A 17 -37.73 -27.84 4.72
C GLY A 17 -36.89 -27.23 5.85
N PRO A 18 -36.02 -28.02 6.49
CA PRO A 18 -35.11 -27.50 7.50
C PRO A 18 -34.10 -26.51 6.89
N PRO A 19 -33.58 -25.55 7.67
CA PRO A 19 -32.46 -24.70 7.26
C PRO A 19 -31.25 -25.53 6.79
N GLY A 20 -30.51 -24.99 5.82
CA GLY A 20 -29.26 -25.59 5.35
C GLY A 20 -28.14 -25.58 6.41
N PRO A 21 -27.07 -26.37 6.23
CA PRO A 21 -25.93 -26.38 7.14
C PRO A 21 -25.19 -25.04 7.13
N PRO A 22 -24.50 -24.67 8.24
CA PRO A 22 -23.60 -23.53 8.25
C PRO A 22 -22.50 -23.66 7.19
N GLY A 23 -22.06 -22.52 6.63
CA GLY A 23 -20.92 -22.46 5.73
C GLY A 23 -19.57 -22.76 6.42
N PRO A 24 -18.49 -22.99 5.65
CA PRO A 24 -17.17 -23.22 6.22
C PRO A 24 -16.68 -21.98 7.01
N PRO A 25 -15.82 -22.17 8.03
CA PRO A 25 -15.15 -21.04 8.69
C PRO A 25 -14.37 -20.20 7.67
N GLY A 26 -14.39 -18.87 7.84
CA GLY A 26 -13.53 -17.98 7.05
C GLY A 26 -12.05 -18.23 7.35
N GLY A 27 -11.18 -18.09 6.35
CA GLY A 27 -9.74 -18.17 6.53
C GLY A 27 -9.18 -16.98 7.31
N ALA A 28 -8.04 -17.17 7.98
CA ALA A 28 -7.33 -16.08 8.65
C ALA A 28 -6.36 -15.36 7.68
N ILE A 29 -6.15 -14.06 7.86
CA ILE A 29 -5.19 -13.26 7.09
C ILE A 29 -4.10 -12.75 8.03
N GLN A 30 -2.84 -12.96 7.67
CA GLN A 30 -1.70 -12.32 8.31
C GLN A 30 -1.34 -11.04 7.57
N VAL A 31 -1.26 -9.92 8.30
CA VAL A 31 -0.82 -8.63 7.76
C VAL A 31 0.55 -8.29 8.35
N THR A 32 1.52 -8.02 7.48
CA THR A 32 2.90 -7.70 7.89
C THR A 32 3.32 -6.36 7.30
N PRO A 33 3.50 -5.32 8.14
CA PRO A 33 4.11 -4.07 7.72
C PRO A 33 5.65 -4.18 7.72
N THR A 34 6.29 -3.58 6.73
CA THR A 34 7.74 -3.41 6.62
C THR A 34 8.02 -1.94 6.35
N VAL A 35 8.97 -1.36 7.09
CA VAL A 35 9.36 0.05 6.95
C VAL A 35 10.76 0.14 6.36
N PHE A 36 10.93 1.01 5.37
CA PHE A 36 12.22 1.37 4.79
C PHE A 36 12.43 2.87 4.96
N ARG A 37 13.62 3.27 5.40
CA ARG A 37 13.99 4.69 5.55
C ARG A 37 15.28 4.98 4.82
N TYR A 38 15.29 6.11 4.12
CA TYR A 38 16.42 6.58 3.35
C TYR A 38 16.74 8.02 3.72
N PHE A 39 18.01 8.31 3.94
CA PHE A 39 18.49 9.60 4.42
C PHE A 39 19.43 10.21 3.40
N TYR A 40 19.22 11.49 3.08
CA TYR A 40 20.10 12.27 2.22
C TYR A 40 20.38 13.63 2.86
N PHE A 41 21.64 14.04 2.82
CA PHE A 41 22.12 15.33 3.30
C PHE A 41 22.80 16.02 2.11
N PRO A 42 22.16 17.01 1.48
CA PRO A 42 22.68 17.63 0.27
C PRO A 42 24.08 18.22 0.52
N PRO A 43 25.10 17.91 -0.30
CA PRO A 43 26.44 18.47 -0.13
C PRO A 43 26.53 19.95 -0.55
N ALA A 44 25.52 20.44 -1.28
CA ALA A 44 25.37 21.82 -1.72
C ALA A 44 23.88 22.21 -1.69
N ASN A 45 23.61 23.52 -1.84
CA ASN A 45 22.23 24.01 -1.91
C ASN A 45 21.52 23.44 -3.14
N LEU A 46 20.29 22.97 -2.97
CA LEU A 46 19.42 22.47 -4.03
C LEU A 46 18.44 23.57 -4.43
N GLN A 47 18.26 23.77 -5.74
CA GLN A 47 17.36 24.78 -6.31
C GLN A 47 16.79 24.28 -7.64
N GLY A 48 15.57 24.67 -7.96
CA GLY A 48 14.86 24.20 -9.16
C GLY A 48 14.48 22.72 -9.10
N ASP A 49 14.34 22.09 -10.27
CA ASP A 49 14.02 20.66 -10.36
C ASP A 49 15.28 19.85 -10.14
N VAL A 50 15.32 19.08 -9.04
CA VAL A 50 16.51 18.34 -8.61
C VAL A 50 16.17 16.86 -8.56
N THR A 51 16.91 16.05 -9.32
CA THR A 51 16.84 14.58 -9.22
C THR A 51 18.02 14.05 -8.43
N VAL A 52 17.73 13.39 -7.32
CA VAL A 52 18.72 12.74 -6.45
C VAL A 52 18.61 11.22 -6.63
N PRO A 53 19.65 10.56 -7.18
CA PRO A 53 19.68 9.11 -7.31
C PRO A 53 19.59 8.39 -5.96
N ALA A 54 18.98 7.21 -5.91
CA ALA A 54 18.89 6.39 -4.70
C ALA A 54 20.27 6.08 -4.10
N SER A 55 21.29 5.92 -4.94
CA SER A 55 22.68 5.66 -4.52
C SER A 55 23.34 6.80 -3.72
N GLU A 56 22.76 8.00 -3.74
CA GLU A 56 23.22 9.14 -2.93
C GLU A 56 22.62 9.15 -1.51
N PHE A 57 21.61 8.31 -1.26
CA PHE A 57 21.01 8.15 0.06
C PHE A 57 21.78 7.11 0.88
N THR A 58 21.49 7.04 2.17
CA THR A 58 21.87 5.92 3.04
C THR A 58 20.63 5.27 3.63
N ASP A 59 20.67 3.95 3.85
CA ASP A 59 19.66 3.22 4.63
C ASP A 59 19.89 3.34 6.15
N ASP A 60 19.08 2.64 6.95
CA ASP A 60 19.21 2.55 8.41
C ASP A 60 20.53 1.92 8.89
N GLN A 61 21.24 1.21 8.01
CA GLN A 61 22.55 0.61 8.26
C GLN A 61 23.70 1.53 7.79
N GLY A 62 23.38 2.69 7.22
CA GLY A 62 24.35 3.64 6.68
C GLY A 62 24.90 3.26 5.30
N ASN A 63 24.32 2.27 4.63
CA ASN A 63 24.79 1.83 3.32
C ASN A 63 24.06 2.57 2.19
N PRO A 64 24.74 2.85 1.07
CA PRO A 64 24.08 3.39 -0.11
C PRO A 64 23.22 2.31 -0.80
N PRO A 65 21.89 2.52 -0.96
CA PRO A 65 21.03 1.55 -1.61
C PRO A 65 21.18 1.62 -3.14
N ALA A 66 21.03 0.48 -3.82
CA ALA A 66 20.96 0.46 -5.29
C ALA A 66 19.62 1.01 -5.81
N ALA A 67 18.56 0.91 -5.00
CA ALA A 67 17.21 1.40 -5.29
C ALA A 67 16.43 1.56 -3.97
N PHE A 68 15.41 2.42 -3.96
CA PHE A 68 14.45 2.49 -2.86
C PHE A 68 13.57 1.23 -2.85
N SER A 69 13.74 0.41 -1.82
CA SER A 69 12.96 -0.79 -1.58
C SER A 69 11.61 -0.45 -0.96
N GLY A 70 10.65 -1.35 -1.11
CA GLY A 70 9.31 -1.19 -0.54
C GLY A 70 8.31 -0.43 -1.40
N LEU A 71 8.73 0.23 -2.49
CA LEU A 71 7.81 0.87 -3.43
C LEU A 71 6.98 -0.17 -4.21
N GLY A 72 5.68 0.07 -4.32
CA GLY A 72 4.73 -0.77 -5.04
C GLY A 72 3.28 -0.47 -4.70
N SER A 73 2.34 -1.28 -5.22
CA SER A 73 0.89 -1.11 -4.97
C SER A 73 0.51 -1.28 -3.50
N GLU A 74 1.28 -2.07 -2.77
CA GLU A 74 1.05 -2.39 -1.36
C GLU A 74 1.82 -1.44 -0.43
N SER A 75 2.09 -0.22 -0.87
CA SER A 75 2.93 0.72 -0.11
C SER A 75 2.46 2.16 -0.24
N TYR A 76 2.88 2.98 0.73
CA TYR A 76 2.90 4.43 0.59
C TYR A 76 4.28 4.96 1.00
N ALA A 77 4.59 6.16 0.54
CA ALA A 77 5.84 6.83 0.86
C ALA A 77 5.60 8.28 1.31
N ASN A 78 6.31 8.67 2.36
CA ASN A 78 6.35 10.03 2.88
C ASN A 78 7.72 10.63 2.65
N LEU A 79 7.76 11.90 2.24
CA LEU A 79 8.98 12.70 2.19
C LEU A 79 8.97 13.71 3.34
N TYR A 80 10.08 13.79 4.06
CA TYR A 80 10.32 14.80 5.08
C TYR A 80 11.55 15.62 4.72
N ILE A 81 11.44 16.94 4.83
CA ILE A 81 12.57 17.87 4.65
C ILE A 81 12.69 18.67 5.94
N ASN A 82 13.87 18.62 6.56
CA ASN A 82 14.12 19.18 7.89
C ASN A 82 13.08 18.77 8.96
N GLY A 83 12.58 17.52 8.86
CA GLY A 83 11.54 16.98 9.74
C GLY A 83 10.10 17.39 9.41
N VAL A 84 9.87 18.21 8.38
CA VAL A 84 8.53 18.62 7.93
C VAL A 84 8.06 17.73 6.78
N MET A 85 6.88 17.12 6.92
CA MET A 85 6.26 16.32 5.86
C MET A 85 5.95 17.20 4.64
N GLN A 86 6.30 16.71 3.46
CA GLN A 86 6.08 17.40 2.18
C GLN A 86 4.81 16.92 1.49
N GLU A 87 4.18 17.83 0.75
CA GLU A 87 3.04 17.50 -0.09
C GLU A 87 3.48 16.65 -1.30
N GLY A 88 2.68 15.65 -1.68
CA GLY A 88 3.00 14.73 -2.77
C GLY A 88 3.07 15.38 -4.16
N SER A 89 2.60 16.62 -4.31
CA SER A 89 2.71 17.39 -5.56
C SER A 89 4.11 18.01 -5.75
N LEU A 90 4.92 18.10 -4.69
CA LEU A 90 6.23 18.75 -4.69
C LEU A 90 7.39 17.81 -5.04
N TYR A 91 7.10 16.53 -5.24
CA TYR A 91 8.13 15.55 -5.60
C TYR A 91 7.56 14.37 -6.38
N THR A 92 8.45 13.67 -7.08
CA THR A 92 8.17 12.33 -7.59
C THR A 92 9.17 11.35 -7.00
N LEU A 93 8.71 10.12 -6.78
CA LEU A 93 9.52 9.06 -6.21
C LEU A 93 9.43 7.83 -7.11
N SER A 94 10.59 7.33 -7.50
CA SER A 94 10.75 6.08 -8.25
C SER A 94 11.76 5.19 -7.52
N PRO A 95 11.85 3.89 -7.83
CA PRO A 95 12.87 3.05 -7.21
C PRO A 95 14.31 3.56 -7.43
N GLN A 96 14.57 4.34 -8.49
CA GLN A 96 15.92 4.80 -8.83
C GLN A 96 16.25 6.18 -8.28
N ALA A 97 15.28 7.03 -8.00
CA ALA A 97 15.54 8.42 -7.64
C ALA A 97 14.33 9.11 -6.99
N LEU A 98 14.65 10.14 -6.20
CA LEU A 98 13.74 11.18 -5.74
C LEU A 98 13.93 12.40 -6.64
N THR A 99 12.86 12.93 -7.22
CA THR A 99 12.89 14.24 -7.89
C THR A 99 12.11 15.25 -7.09
N LEU A 100 12.77 16.33 -6.66
CA LEU A 100 12.18 17.47 -5.96
C LEU A 100 11.82 18.57 -6.96
N LEU A 101 10.62 19.13 -6.82
CA LEU A 101 10.08 20.19 -7.69
C LEU A 101 10.07 21.50 -6.89
N LEU A 102 11.23 22.12 -6.69
CA LEU A 102 11.38 23.26 -5.78
C LEU A 102 10.93 24.59 -6.40
N GLY A 103 10.80 24.68 -7.73
CA GLY A 103 10.45 25.93 -8.40
C GLY A 103 11.46 27.04 -8.09
N GLN A 104 11.07 28.02 -7.26
CA GLN A 104 11.95 29.12 -6.82
C GLN A 104 12.51 28.92 -5.40
N ASP A 105 12.10 27.85 -4.72
CA ASP A 105 12.56 27.54 -3.38
C ASP A 105 13.97 26.92 -3.40
N MET A 106 14.61 26.95 -2.24
CA MET A 106 15.96 26.42 -2.01
C MET A 106 15.97 25.54 -0.77
N ILE A 107 16.63 24.39 -0.88
CA ILE A 107 17.02 23.57 0.27
C ILE A 107 18.51 23.80 0.51
N LEU A 108 18.88 24.20 1.72
CA LEU A 108 20.27 24.46 2.08
C LEU A 108 21.06 23.15 2.20
N ALA A 109 22.36 23.23 1.90
CA ALA A 109 23.30 22.13 2.13
C ALA A 109 23.18 21.59 3.57
N GLY A 110 23.23 20.27 3.73
CA GLY A 110 23.12 19.59 5.01
C GLY A 110 21.70 19.51 5.59
N THR A 111 20.68 20.09 4.94
CA THR A 111 19.28 19.95 5.38
C THR A 111 18.87 18.47 5.26
N PRO A 112 18.40 17.83 6.33
CA PRO A 112 18.01 16.42 6.27
C PRO A 112 16.83 16.21 5.32
N ILE A 113 16.97 15.29 4.37
CA ILE A 113 15.90 14.81 3.49
C ILE A 113 15.71 13.33 3.79
N ILE A 114 14.50 12.96 4.21
CA ILE A 114 14.18 11.61 4.66
C ILE A 114 13.01 11.09 3.85
N ILE A 115 13.18 9.90 3.27
CA ILE A 115 12.10 9.14 2.65
C ILE A 115 11.74 8.02 3.62
N GLU A 116 10.46 7.90 3.95
CA GLU A 116 9.90 6.76 4.68
C GLU A 116 8.93 6.02 3.78
N ILE A 117 9.13 4.72 3.62
CA ILE A 117 8.28 3.86 2.80
C ILE A 117 7.72 2.78 3.70
N VAL A 118 6.40 2.66 3.74
CA VAL A 118 5.70 1.63 4.49
C VAL A 118 5.04 0.70 3.51
N GLN A 119 5.50 -0.55 3.48
CA GLN A 119 4.92 -1.63 2.70
C GLN A 119 4.07 -2.51 3.61
N ILE A 120 2.85 -2.85 3.19
CA ILE A 120 1.90 -3.66 3.96
C ILE A 120 1.54 -4.88 3.13
N THR A 121 2.00 -6.06 3.55
CA THR A 121 1.66 -7.32 2.85
C THR A 121 0.57 -8.07 3.59
N ALA A 122 -0.35 -8.69 2.85
CA ALA A 122 -1.41 -9.54 3.39
C ALA A 122 -1.31 -10.95 2.79
N GLN A 123 -1.33 -11.99 3.62
CA GLN A 123 -1.24 -13.37 3.20
C GLN A 123 -2.30 -14.21 3.91
N ALA A 124 -2.94 -15.13 3.18
CA ALA A 124 -3.83 -16.10 3.79
C ALA A 124 -3.02 -17.10 4.63
N ILE A 125 -3.46 -17.31 5.87
CA ILE A 125 -2.95 -18.38 6.71
C ILE A 125 -3.78 -19.62 6.35
N ILE A 126 -3.16 -20.53 5.61
CA ILE A 126 -3.73 -21.84 5.26
C ILE A 126 -3.42 -22.88 6.32
#